data_AF-A0A9E2GIK2-F1
#
_entry.id   AF-A0A9E2GIK2-F1
#
_cell.length_a   1.000
_cell.length_b   1.000
_cell.length_c   1.000
_cell.angle_alpha   90.00
_cell.angle_beta   90.00
_cell.angle_gamma   90.00
#
_symmetry.space_group_name_H-M   'P 1'
#
loop_
_entity.id
_entity.type
_entity.pdbx_description
1 polymer ?
#
loop_
_entity_poly.entity_id
_entity_poly.type
_entity_poly.pdbx_seq_one_letter_code
_entity_poly.pdbx_strand_id
1 'polypeptide(L)' 'RYEVEVRRFTQLKESGASIVIGEGRVCVDGEEIAEIHGARTGVFRGIAYPDYPRRSANSVGGRMKE' A
#
# COMPACT_ATOMS: atom_id res chain seq x y z
N ARG A 1 15.45 -7.61 -8.78
CA ARG A 1 14.41 -8.48 -8.18
C ARG A 1 13.97 -7.87 -6.86
N TYR A 2 12.70 -8.00 -6.51
CA TYR A 2 12.19 -7.64 -5.19
C TYR A 2 11.71 -8.91 -4.49
N GLU A 3 12.14 -9.10 -3.26
CA GLU A 3 11.65 -10.17 -2.39
C GLU A 3 10.85 -9.52 -1.27
N VAL A 4 9.65 -10.03 -1.02
CA VAL A 4 8.71 -9.46 -0.04
C VAL A 4 8.23 -10.58 0.87
N GLU A 5 8.39 -10.38 2.16
CA GLU A 5 7.90 -11.30 3.19
C GLU A 5 6.78 -10.63 3.99
N VAL A 6 5.55 -11.16 3.89
CA VAL A 6 4.43 -10.66 4.68
C VAL A 6 4.52 -11.20 6.10
N ARG A 7 4.74 -10.30 7.06
CA ARG A 7 4.81 -10.63 8.49
C ARG A 7 3.45 -10.62 9.15
N ARG A 8 2.60 -9.67 8.78
CA ARG A 8 1.26 -9.53 9.37
C ARG A 8 0.25 -9.06 8.35
N PHE A 9 -0.91 -9.68 8.36
CA PHE A 9 -2.10 -9.20 7.67
C PHE A 9 -3.20 -8.94 8.71
N THR A 10 -3.94 -7.85 8.55
CA THR A 10 -5.07 -7.53 9.42
C THR A 10 -6.20 -6.93 8.61
N GLN A 11 -7.41 -7.44 8.82
CA GLN A 11 -8.63 -6.88 8.26
C GLN A 11 -9.43 -6.17 9.36
N LEU A 12 -9.66 -4.88 9.18
CA LEU A 12 -10.44 -4.04 10.08
C LEU A 12 -11.85 -3.86 9.49
N LYS A 13 -12.71 -4.86 9.72
CA LYS A 13 -14.03 -4.98 9.07
C LYS A 13 -14.90 -3.74 9.24
N GLU A 14 -14.92 -3.14 10.43
CA GLU A 14 -15.72 -1.96 10.74
C GLU A 14 -15.28 -0.73 9.93
N SER A 15 -13.96 -0.51 9.83
CA SER A 15 -13.39 0.62 9.06
C SER A 15 -13.30 0.35 7.55
N GLY A 16 -13.61 -0.87 7.08
CA GLY A 16 -13.46 -1.24 5.67
C GLY A 16 -12.01 -1.22 5.18
N ALA A 17 -11.04 -1.47 6.06
CA ALA A 17 -9.62 -1.44 5.74
C ALA A 17 -8.96 -2.82 5.85
N SER A 18 -7.93 -3.04 5.05
CA SER A 18 -7.03 -4.18 5.13
C SER A 18 -5.59 -3.69 5.08
N ILE A 19 -4.79 -4.10 6.06
CA ILE A 19 -3.42 -3.63 6.25
C ILE A 19 -2.47 -4.83 6.25
N VAL A 20 -1.31 -4.65 5.64
CA VAL A 20 -0.19 -5.59 5.63
C VAL A 20 1.04 -4.92 6.23
N ILE A 21 1.79 -5.68 7.00
CA ILE A 21 3.17 -5.37 7.41
C ILE A 21 4.09 -6.42 6.82
N GLY A 22 5.18 -6.00 6.19
CA GLY A 22 6.15 -6.91 5.61
C GLY A 22 7.58 -6.41 5.68
N GLU A 23 8.49 -7.34 5.37
CA GLU A 23 9.91 -7.09 5.14
C GLU A 23 10.17 -7.14 3.63
N GLY A 24 11.23 -6.48 3.18
CA GLY A 24 11.60 -6.45 1.77
C GLY A 24 13.10 -6.49 1.55
N ARG A 25 13.50 -7.09 0.43
CA ARG A 25 14.87 -7.04 -0.10
C ARG A 25 14.85 -6.61 -1.55
N VAL A 26 15.78 -5.73 -1.91
CA VAL A 26 15.99 -5.28 -3.29
C VAL A 26 17.29 -5.86 -3.77
N CYS A 27 17.24 -6.57 -4.90
CA CYS A 27 18.43 -7.10 -5.55
C CYS A 27 18.61 -6.53 -6.94
N VAL A 28 19.83 -6.16 -7.32
CA VAL A 28 20.24 -5.79 -8.68
C VAL A 28 21.24 -6.83 -9.14
N ASP A 29 21.02 -7.40 -10.33
CA ASP A 29 21.87 -8.45 -10.91
C ASP A 29 22.13 -9.67 -9.99
N GLY A 30 21.18 -9.94 -9.09
CA GLY A 30 21.25 -11.05 -8.13
C GLY A 30 21.88 -10.69 -6.79
N GLU A 31 22.52 -9.53 -6.68
CA GLU A 31 23.12 -9.02 -5.44
C GLU A 31 22.12 -8.15 -4.67
N GLU A 32 22.00 -8.39 -3.37
CA GLU A 32 21.17 -7.56 -2.48
C GLU A 32 21.81 -6.19 -2.28
N ILE A 33 21.02 -5.13 -2.51
CA ILE A 33 21.47 -3.73 -2.42
C ILE A 33 20.71 -2.92 -1.37
N ALA A 34 19.57 -3.42 -0.88
CA ALA A 34 18.77 -2.75 0.15
C ALA A 34 17.85 -3.70 0.89
N GLU A 35 17.62 -3.38 2.16
CA GLU A 35 16.67 -4.03 3.06
C GLU A 35 15.57 -3.03 3.47
N ILE A 36 14.34 -3.53 3.63
CA ILE A 36 13.21 -2.75 4.12
C ILE A 36 12.61 -3.47 5.32
N HIS A 37 12.54 -2.77 6.46
CA HIS A 37 11.96 -3.30 7.69
C HIS A 37 10.60 -2.71 8.01
N GLY A 38 9.64 -3.56 8.39
CA GLY A 38 8.32 -3.14 8.86
C GLY A 38 7.55 -2.27 7.87
N ALA A 39 7.69 -2.53 6.57
CA ALA A 39 6.93 -1.84 5.53
C ALA A 39 5.43 -2.01 5.77
N ARG A 40 4.69 -0.90 5.77
CA ARG A 40 3.25 -0.88 6.05
C ARG A 40 2.50 -0.38 4.83
N THR A 41 1.54 -1.16 4.37
CA THR A 41 0.64 -0.77 3.27
C THR A 41 -0.76 -1.30 3.52
N GLY A 42 -1.76 -0.73 2.87
CA GLY A 42 -3.13 -1.18 3.02
C GLY A 42 -4.06 -0.65 1.95
N VAL A 43 -5.21 -1.31 1.85
CA VAL A 43 -6.35 -0.87 1.04
C VAL A 43 -7.45 -0.41 1.98
N PHE A 44 -8.11 0.68 1.62
CA PHE A 44 -9.16 1.30 2.41
C PHE A 44 -10.36 1.54 1.49
N ARG A 45 -11.58 1.29 1.95
CA ARG A 45 -12.76 1.65 1.18
C ARG A 45 -12.77 3.16 0.90
N GLY A 46 -13.16 3.54 -0.32
CA GLY A 46 -13.29 4.94 -0.71
C GLY A 46 -12.00 5.66 -1.13
N ILE A 47 -10.84 4.97 -1.21
CA ILE A 47 -9.58 5.59 -1.66
C ILE A 47 -9.31 5.49 -3.16
N ALA A 48 -10.15 4.75 -3.89
CA ALA A 48 -10.00 4.61 -5.34
C ALA A 48 -10.36 5.92 -6.05
N TYR A 49 -9.66 6.22 -7.13
CA TYR A 49 -9.92 7.37 -8.01
C TYR A 49 -10.57 6.86 -9.30
N PRO A 50 -11.88 6.51 -9.29
CA PRO A 50 -12.52 5.81 -10.40
C PRO A 50 -12.54 6.62 -11.71
N ASP A 51 -12.33 7.92 -11.61
CA ASP A 51 -12.30 8.86 -12.72
C ASP A 51 -10.89 9.32 -13.10
N TYR A 52 -9.83 8.88 -12.41
CA TYR A 52 -8.46 9.17 -12.82
C TYR A 52 -8.18 8.62 -14.24
N PRO A 53 -7.53 9.38 -15.14
CA PRO A 53 -6.90 10.69 -14.93
C PRO A 53 -7.82 11.89 -15.19
N ARG A 54 -9.12 11.70 -15.45
CA ARG A 54 -10.08 12.80 -15.69
C ARG A 54 -10.22 13.64 -14.43
N ARG A 55 -10.14 14.96 -14.59
CA ARG A 55 -10.19 15.90 -13.48
C ARG A 55 -11.57 15.88 -12.81
N SER A 56 -11.60 15.65 -11.50
CA SER A 56 -12.82 15.61 -10.68
C SER A 56 -12.53 15.95 -9.22
N ALA A 57 -13.56 15.95 -8.37
CA ALA A 57 -13.38 16.09 -6.92
C ALA A 57 -12.59 14.93 -6.29
N ASN A 58 -12.60 13.76 -6.93
CA ASN A 58 -11.90 12.54 -6.50
C ASN A 58 -10.53 12.40 -7.17
N SER A 59 -10.28 13.05 -8.32
CA SER A 59 -9.04 12.90 -9.09
C SER A 59 -7.77 13.52 -8.46
N VAL A 60 -7.86 14.12 -7.28
CA VAL A 60 -6.77 14.88 -6.62
C VAL A 60 -6.10 14.14 -5.46
N GLY A 61 -6.55 12.94 -5.13
CA GLY A 61 -5.99 12.24 -4.00
C GLY A 61 -6.52 12.69 -2.63
N GLY A 62 -6.66 11.76 -1.70
CA GLY A 62 -6.59 12.06 -0.25
C GLY A 62 -7.65 13.00 0.36
N ARG A 63 -8.91 12.99 -0.09
CA ARG A 63 -9.98 13.68 0.67
C ARG A 63 -10.59 12.76 1.72
N MET A 64 -10.02 12.77 2.93
CA MET A 64 -10.84 12.49 4.13
C MET A 64 -11.79 13.68 4.31
N LYS A 65 -13.09 13.46 4.17
CA LYS A 65 -14.09 14.39 4.69
C LYS A 65 -14.53 13.89 6.07
N GLU A 66 -14.70 14.84 6.98
CA GLU A 66 -15.17 14.68 8.37
C GLU A 66 -16.47 13.86 8.46
#